data_AF-A0AAE5XQD5-F1
#
_entry.id   AF-A0AAE5XQD5-F1
#
_cell.length_a   1.000
_cell.length_b   1.000
_cell.length_c   1.000
_cell.angle_alpha   90.00
_cell.angle_beta   90.00
_cell.angle_gamma   90.00
#
_symmetry.space_group_name_H-M   'P 1'
#
loop_
_entity.id
_entity.type
_entity.pdbx_description
1 polymer ?
#
loop_
_entity_poly.entity_id
_entity_poly.type
_entity_poly.pdbx_seq_one_letter_code
_entity_poly.pdbx_strand_id
1 'polypeptide(L)'
;MQLTDKAKIQQARDILANGQEDFYHVMGYVTPSPAPYNPRWQYHLDTDTISFFEFAIEVCDASMQYVQEHLNEVGGAFLPGNIWCPWSSKLVREVGSPTQE
;
A
#
# COMPACT_ATOMS: atom_id res chain seq x y z
N MET A 1 -1.28 -1.11 -5.73
CA MET A 1 -1.83 0.16 -5.21
C MET A 1 -2.05 1.12 -6.37
N GLN A 2 -2.77 2.22 -6.14
CA GLN A 2 -2.93 3.32 -7.09
C GLN A 2 -2.50 4.62 -6.40
N LEU A 3 -1.84 5.51 -7.13
CA LEU A 3 -1.53 6.86 -6.69
C LEU A 3 -2.29 7.85 -7.59
N THR A 4 -2.92 8.85 -6.99
CA THR A 4 -3.68 9.90 -7.68
C THR A 4 -3.06 11.29 -7.43
N ASP A 5 -2.37 11.46 -6.31
CA ASP A 5 -1.65 12.68 -5.95
C ASP A 5 -0.36 12.83 -6.78
N LYS A 6 -0.18 13.99 -7.43
CA LYS A 6 0.97 14.25 -8.31
C LYS A 6 2.31 14.26 -7.57
N ALA A 7 2.36 14.75 -6.33
CA ALA A 7 3.58 14.77 -5.54
C ALA A 7 3.96 13.35 -5.11
N LYS A 8 2.98 12.52 -4.72
CA LYS A 8 3.21 11.09 -4.41
C LYS A 8 3.66 10.31 -5.64
N ILE A 9 3.06 10.56 -6.80
CA ILE A 9 3.48 9.95 -8.07
C ILE A 9 4.94 10.32 -8.37
N GLN A 10 5.31 11.60 -8.22
CA GLN A 10 6.68 12.04 -8.46
C GLN A 10 7.65 11.39 -7.46
N GLN A 11 7.31 11.35 -6.16
CA GLN A 11 8.12 10.68 -5.15
C GLN A 11 8.35 9.19 -5.49
N ALA A 12 7.30 8.49 -5.94
CA ALA A 12 7.40 7.09 -6.35
C ALA A 12 8.37 6.91 -7.54
N ARG A 13 8.31 7.81 -8.52
CA ARG A 13 9.21 7.82 -9.67
C ARG A 13 10.65 8.11 -9.25
N ASP A 14 10.86 9.02 -8.31
CA ASP A 14 12.19 9.36 -7.81
C ASP A 14 12.81 8.16 -7.07
N ILE A 15 12.04 7.43 -6.26
CA ILE A 15 12.47 6.19 -5.60
C ILE A 15 12.95 5.17 -6.64
N LEU A 16 12.19 4.97 -7.71
CA LEU A 16 12.53 4.03 -8.79
C LEU A 16 13.75 4.50 -9.60
N ALA A 17 13.84 5.79 -9.91
CA ALA A 17 14.92 6.35 -10.72
C ALA A 17 16.27 6.33 -9.98
N ASN A 18 16.24 6.46 -8.65
CA ASN A 18 17.43 6.49 -7.80
C ASN A 18 17.83 5.11 -7.25
N GLY A 19 17.08 4.04 -7.54
CA GLY A 19 17.39 2.70 -7.03
C GLY A 19 17.18 2.57 -5.51
N GLN A 20 16.15 3.23 -4.96
CA GLN A 20 15.88 3.30 -3.52
C GLN A 20 14.76 2.34 -3.07
N GLU A 21 14.37 1.37 -3.91
CA GLU A 21 13.27 0.43 -3.66
C GLU A 21 13.48 -0.51 -2.47
N ASP A 22 14.72 -0.68 -2.02
CA ASP A 22 15.06 -1.46 -0.82
C ASP A 22 14.99 -0.63 0.47
N PHE A 23 14.96 0.71 0.36
CA PHE A 23 14.93 1.63 1.49
C PHE A 23 13.54 2.17 1.78
N TYR A 24 12.73 2.38 0.74
CA TYR A 24 11.37 2.88 0.87
C TYR A 24 10.33 1.77 0.75
N HIS A 25 9.52 1.64 1.78
CA HIS A 25 8.35 0.80 1.85
C HIS A 25 7.07 1.62 1.69
N VAL A 26 5.95 0.94 1.47
CA VAL A 26 4.64 1.57 1.23
C VAL A 26 3.77 1.35 2.45
N MET A 27 3.08 2.40 2.90
CA MET A 27 2.04 2.29 3.92
C MET A 27 0.78 3.06 3.53
N GLY A 28 -0.31 2.81 4.24
CA GLY A 28 -1.57 3.56 4.12
C GLY A 28 -2.70 2.89 4.90
N TYR A 29 -3.91 3.38 4.71
CA TYR A 29 -5.10 2.81 5.34
C TYR A 29 -5.71 1.69 4.50
N VAL A 30 -6.06 0.58 5.14
CA VAL A 30 -6.76 -0.52 4.50
C VAL A 30 -8.24 -0.16 4.34
N THR A 31 -8.72 -0.24 3.10
CA THR A 31 -10.13 -0.14 2.74
C THR A 31 -10.66 -1.52 2.38
N PRO A 32 -11.68 -2.06 3.08
CA PRO A 32 -12.21 -3.41 2.86
C PRO A 32 -13.15 -3.48 1.66
N SER A 33 -12.64 -3.14 0.48
CA SER A 33 -13.33 -3.32 -0.79
C SER A 33 -12.37 -3.68 -1.92
N PRO A 34 -12.81 -4.47 -2.92
CA PRO A 34 -11.97 -4.81 -4.06
C PRO A 34 -11.70 -3.58 -4.92
N ALA A 35 -10.51 -3.54 -5.52
CA ALA A 35 -10.14 -2.52 -6.50
C ALA A 35 -9.70 -3.16 -7.83
N PRO A 36 -10.02 -2.58 -9.00
CA PRO A 36 -9.67 -3.16 -10.30
C PRO A 36 -8.17 -3.40 -10.51
N TYR A 37 -7.32 -2.57 -9.90
CA TYR A 37 -5.86 -2.70 -9.93
C TYR A 37 -5.31 -3.70 -8.90
N ASN A 38 -6.16 -4.28 -8.05
CA ASN A 38 -5.80 -5.24 -7.02
C ASN A 38 -6.75 -6.46 -6.98
N PRO A 39 -7.03 -7.13 -8.12
CA PRO A 39 -8.16 -8.05 -8.24
C PRO A 39 -8.04 -9.36 -7.43
N ARG A 40 -6.85 -9.65 -6.87
CA ARG A 40 -6.61 -10.84 -6.05
C ARG A 40 -7.07 -10.68 -4.60
N TRP A 41 -7.36 -9.45 -4.16
CA TRP A 41 -7.63 -9.13 -2.76
C TRP A 41 -8.94 -8.35 -2.65
N GLN A 42 -9.68 -8.61 -1.56
CA GLN A 42 -10.95 -7.96 -1.24
C GLN A 42 -10.76 -6.63 -0.50
N TYR A 43 -9.56 -6.07 -0.58
CA TYR A 43 -9.18 -4.81 0.03
C TYR A 43 -8.12 -4.10 -0.80
N HIS A 44 -7.92 -2.82 -0.53
CA HIS A 44 -6.85 -2.02 -1.10
C HIS A 44 -6.38 -0.96 -0.10
N LEU A 45 -5.24 -0.33 -0.38
CA LEU A 45 -4.83 0.88 0.32
C LEU A 45 -5.64 2.08 -0.20
N ASP A 46 -6.23 2.85 0.69
CA ASP A 46 -6.88 4.13 0.39
C ASP A 46 -5.86 5.07 -0.28
N THR A 47 -6.16 5.49 -1.50
CA THR A 47 -5.26 6.26 -2.37
C THR A 47 -4.79 7.56 -1.73
N ASP A 48 -5.61 8.18 -0.89
CA ASP A 48 -5.33 9.49 -0.29
C ASP A 48 -4.42 9.39 0.94
N THR A 49 -4.20 8.18 1.43
CA THR A 49 -3.43 7.90 2.66
C THR A 49 -2.05 7.31 2.37
N ILE A 50 -1.77 6.98 1.11
CA ILE A 50 -0.54 6.28 0.74
C ILE A 50 0.68 7.18 0.98
N SER A 51 1.66 6.62 1.67
CA SER A 51 2.96 7.24 1.89
C SER A 51 4.10 6.22 1.76
N PHE A 52 5.31 6.75 1.61
CA PHE A 52 6.53 5.97 1.57
C PHE A 52 7.30 6.19 2.85
N PHE A 53 7.79 5.12 3.45
CA PHE A 53 8.49 5.16 4.74
C PHE A 53 9.77 4.33 4.71
N GLU A 54 10.79 4.78 5.46
CA GLU A 54 12.02 4.02 5.70
C GLU A 54 11.97 3.28 7.05
N PHE A 55 11.15 3.79 7.98
CA PHE A 55 10.97 3.24 9.31
C PHE A 55 9.56 3.52 9.85
N ALA A 56 8.98 2.56 10.56
CA ALA A 56 7.70 2.70 11.26
C ALA A 56 7.81 2.16 12.69
N ILE A 57 7.33 2.91 13.70
CA ILE A 57 7.37 2.45 15.11
C ILE A 57 6.11 1.63 15.45
N GLU A 58 5.07 1.72 14.62
CA GLU A 58 3.75 1.16 14.90
C GLU A 58 3.64 -0.35 14.60
N VAL A 59 2.74 -1.03 15.32
CA VAL A 59 2.34 -2.42 15.02
C VAL A 59 1.36 -2.39 13.84
N CYS A 60 1.91 -2.25 12.63
CA CYS A 60 1.14 -2.20 11.38
C CYS A 60 1.67 -3.17 10.31
N ASP A 61 2.61 -4.06 10.65
CA ASP A 61 3.13 -5.07 9.71
C ASP A 61 2.23 -6.30 9.67
N ALA A 62 1.91 -6.74 8.45
CA ALA A 62 1.20 -7.99 8.20
C ALA A 62 1.41 -8.41 6.74
N SER A 63 1.41 -9.73 6.48
CA SER A 63 1.39 -10.24 5.11
C SER A 63 0.04 -9.97 4.44
N MET A 64 0.03 -9.84 3.11
CA MET A 64 -1.21 -9.60 2.36
C MET A 64 -2.29 -10.67 2.61
N GLN A 65 -1.87 -11.93 2.75
CA GLN A 65 -2.76 -13.05 3.03
C GLN A 65 -3.38 -12.92 4.43
N TYR A 66 -2.56 -12.56 5.42
CA TYR A 66 -3.05 -12.38 6.79
C TYR A 66 -4.05 -11.22 6.89
N VAL A 67 -3.80 -10.12 6.16
CA VAL A 67 -4.78 -9.01 6.04
C VAL A 67 -6.10 -9.48 5.43
N GLN A 68 -6.06 -10.33 4.40
CA GLN A 68 -7.27 -10.89 3.77
C GLN A 68 -8.07 -11.78 4.71
N GLU A 69 -7.39 -12.65 5.45
CA GLU A 69 -7.98 -13.63 6.37
C GLU A 69 -8.61 -12.95 7.59
N HIS A 70 -8.03 -11.83 8.03
CA HIS A 70 -8.48 -11.05 9.19
C HIS A 70 -9.06 -9.69 8.81
N LEU A 71 -9.57 -9.54 7.58
CA LEU A 71 -10.04 -8.25 7.06
C LEU A 71 -11.16 -7.63 7.91
N ASN A 72 -11.99 -8.46 8.54
CA ASN A 72 -13.06 -8.05 9.45
C ASN A 72 -12.57 -7.54 10.82
N GLU A 73 -11.30 -7.78 11.15
CA GLU A 73 -10.67 -7.36 12.42
C GLU A 73 -9.82 -6.08 12.24
N VAL A 74 -9.56 -5.68 10.99
CA VAL A 74 -8.83 -4.47 10.62
C VAL A 74 -9.47 -3.23 11.26
N GLY A 75 -8.63 -2.36 11.83
CA GLY A 75 -9.06 -1.15 12.53
C GLY A 75 -9.31 -1.35 14.03
N GLY A 76 -9.47 -2.60 14.46
CA GLY A 76 -9.62 -3.00 15.86
C GLY A 76 -8.29 -3.46 16.48
N ALA A 77 -8.28 -4.69 16.97
CA ALA A 77 -7.08 -5.30 17.55
C ALA A 77 -6.02 -5.66 16.49
N PHE A 78 -6.46 -5.91 15.26
CA PHE A 78 -5.60 -6.14 14.11
C PHE A 78 -5.53 -4.86 13.27
N LEU A 79 -4.31 -4.42 12.93
CA LEU A 79 -4.05 -3.13 12.26
C LEU A 79 -4.87 -1.97 12.85
N PRO A 80 -4.60 -1.56 14.11
CA PRO A 80 -5.34 -0.49 14.77
C PRO A 80 -5.38 0.79 13.92
N GLY A 81 -6.55 1.41 13.80
CA GLY A 81 -6.73 2.61 12.98
C GLY A 81 -6.65 2.37 11.46
N ASN A 82 -6.75 1.13 11.01
CA ASN A 82 -6.65 0.68 9.61
C ASN A 82 -5.24 0.85 9.02
N ILE A 83 -4.22 1.14 9.84
CA ILE A 83 -2.88 1.44 9.36
C ILE A 83 -2.17 0.14 8.98
N TRP A 84 -1.70 0.06 7.74
CA TRP A 84 -0.89 -1.05 7.25
C TRP A 84 0.42 -0.54 6.70
N CYS A 85 1.54 -1.07 7.22
CA CYS A 85 2.90 -0.77 6.84
C CYS A 85 3.67 -2.07 6.54
N PRO A 86 3.37 -2.74 5.40
CA PRO A 86 4.04 -3.97 5.03
C PRO A 86 5.55 -3.76 4.84
N TRP A 87 6.36 -4.20 5.81
CA TRP A 87 7.82 -4.00 5.81
C TRP A 87 8.53 -4.76 4.68
N SER A 88 7.88 -5.79 4.15
CA SER A 88 8.37 -6.53 3.00
C SER A 88 7.98 -5.90 1.65
N SER A 89 7.25 -4.78 1.65
CA SER A 89 6.83 -4.13 0.41
C SER A 89 8.00 -3.50 -0.34
N LYS A 90 7.90 -3.55 -1.68
CA LYS A 90 8.86 -2.91 -2.59
C LYS A 90 8.12 -2.21 -3.72
N LEU A 91 8.55 -1.00 -4.05
CA LEU A 91 8.12 -0.33 -5.27
C LEU A 91 9.02 -0.77 -6.42
N VAL A 92 8.48 -1.55 -7.36
CA VAL A 92 9.31 -2.20 -8.41
C VAL A 92 9.14 -1.60 -9.80
N ARG A 93 7.99 -0.95 -10.08
CA ARG A 93 7.71 -0.25 -11.34
C ARG A 93 6.43 0.56 -11.25
N GLU A 94 6.32 1.58 -12.09
CA GLU A 94 5.04 2.21 -12.46
C GLU A 94 4.34 1.38 -13.53
N VAL A 95 3.01 1.28 -13.45
CA VAL A 95 2.18 0.64 -14.47
C VAL A 95 1.12 1.63 -14.94
N GLY A 96 0.83 1.63 -16.25
CA GLY A 96 -0.29 2.39 -16.78
C GLY A 96 -1.60 1.96 -16.11
N SER A 97 -2.56 2.87 -16.03
CA SER A 97 -3.92 2.47 -15.64
C SER A 97 -4.39 1.36 -16.58
N PRO A 98 -4.96 0.26 -16.08
CA PRO A 98 -5.52 -0.76 -16.96
C PRO A 98 -6.55 -0.06 -17.85
N THR A 99 -6.30 -0.05 -19.16
CA THR A 99 -7.26 0.43 -20.15
C THR A 99 -8.53 -0.38 -19.93
N GLN A 100 -9.65 0.29 -19.65
CA GLN A 100 -10.95 -0.38 -19.67
C GLN A 100 -11.23 -0.73 -21.13
N GLU A 101 -10.99 -1.98 -21.51
CA GLU A 101 -11.50 -2.58 -22.75
C GLU A 101 -12.95 -3.01 -22.57
#